data_AF-X1MZ96-F1
#
_entry.id   AF-X1MZ96-F1
#
_cell.length_a   1.000
_cell.length_b   1.000
_cell.length_c   1.000
_cell.angle_alpha   90.00
_cell.angle_beta   90.00
_cell.angle_gamma   90.00
#
_symmetry.space_group_name_H-M   'P 1'
#
loop_
_entity.id
_entity.type
_entity.pdbx_description
1 polymer ?
#
loop_
_entity_poly.entity_id
_entity_poly.type
_entity_poly.pdbx_seq_one_letter_code
_entity_poly.pdbx_strand_id
1 'polypeptide(L)'
;MATKIVYAHTTVRQLWAAHEHKKGHLLGLKVDNQDTTPEKIQLLDDFTTDTGYTSGGSAYAGAVVSNLNRMQVTVPAGDCISLGEEDCKGIEFLGRALALGSTLASNCKIIAQYKLV
;
A
#
# COMPACT_ATOMS: atom_id res chain seq x y z
N MET A 1 -2.36 17.73 -0.56
CA MET A 1 -1.56 16.51 -0.39
C MET A 1 -1.89 15.94 0.97
N ALA A 2 -2.25 14.66 1.04
CA ALA A 2 -2.61 14.01 2.30
C ALA A 2 -1.43 13.17 2.81
N THR A 3 -1.37 12.96 4.12
CA THR A 3 -0.33 12.14 4.75
C THR A 3 -0.96 11.20 5.74
N LYS A 4 -0.54 9.93 5.71
CA LYS A 4 -0.94 8.93 6.69
C LYS A 4 0.29 8.34 7.35
N ILE A 5 0.16 8.12 8.66
CA ILE A 5 1.14 7.40 9.48
C ILE A 5 0.51 6.08 9.92
N VAL A 6 1.23 4.98 9.73
CA VAL A 6 0.92 3.66 10.28
C VAL A 6 2.21 3.02 10.82
N TYR A 7 2.06 1.95 11.60
CA TYR A 7 3.19 1.17 12.11
C TYR A 7 3.24 -0.19 11.43
N ALA A 8 4.44 -0.71 11.24
CA ALA A 8 4.65 -2.02 10.64
C ALA A 8 3.98 -3.12 11.47
N HIS A 9 3.28 -4.01 10.78
CA HIS A 9 2.52 -5.07 11.40
C HIS A 9 2.34 -6.21 10.42
N THR A 10 2.24 -7.44 10.94
CA THR A 10 1.95 -8.65 10.15
C THR A 10 0.52 -8.73 9.63
N THR A 11 -0.30 -7.72 9.93
CA THR A 11 -1.65 -7.57 9.38
C THR A 11 -1.70 -6.26 8.61
N VAL A 12 -2.48 -6.25 7.52
CA VAL A 12 -2.62 -5.06 6.68
C VAL A 12 -3.06 -3.84 7.49
N ARG A 13 -2.39 -2.72 7.24
CA ARG A 13 -2.69 -1.40 7.81
C ARG A 13 -3.09 -0.46 6.69
N GLN A 14 -4.26 0.15 6.80
CA GLN A 14 -4.76 1.03 5.76
C GLN A 14 -4.01 2.37 5.75
N LEU A 15 -3.42 2.71 4.60
CA LEU A 15 -2.83 4.02 4.34
C LEU A 15 -3.91 5.02 3.91
N TRP A 16 -4.73 4.65 2.94
CA TRP A 16 -5.92 5.40 2.56
C TRP A 16 -7.01 4.48 2.04
N ALA A 17 -8.25 4.94 2.19
CA ALA A 17 -9.40 4.34 1.51
C ALA A 17 -9.84 5.30 0.41
N ALA A 18 -9.75 4.86 -0.84
CA ALA A 18 -10.46 5.48 -1.94
C ALA A 18 -11.63 4.59 -2.34
N HIS A 19 -12.61 5.16 -3.05
CA HIS A 19 -13.67 4.38 -3.67
C HIS A 19 -13.06 3.34 -4.62
N GLU A 20 -13.71 2.19 -4.81
CA GLU A 20 -13.15 1.03 -5.55
C GLU A 20 -12.73 1.33 -7.00
N HIS A 21 -13.16 2.46 -7.55
CA HIS A 21 -12.84 2.91 -8.92
C HIS A 21 -11.97 4.18 -8.96
N LYS A 22 -11.54 4.68 -7.80
CA LYS A 22 -10.69 5.87 -7.70
C LYS A 22 -9.22 5.47 -7.64
N LYS A 23 -8.37 6.35 -8.17
CA LYS A 23 -6.92 6.16 -8.17
C LYS A 23 -6.29 6.93 -7.02
N GLY A 24 -5.25 6.37 -6.42
CA GLY A 24 -4.38 7.05 -5.47
C GLY A 24 -2.96 7.06 -6.01
N HIS A 25 -2.34 8.23 -6.10
CA HIS A 25 -0.93 8.36 -6.47
C HIS A 25 -0.10 8.50 -5.21
N LEU A 26 0.93 7.67 -5.10
CA LEU A 26 1.96 7.83 -4.08
C LEU A 26 2.91 8.94 -4.52
N LEU A 27 3.11 9.93 -3.66
CA LEU A 27 3.96 11.10 -3.91
C LEU A 27 5.21 11.10 -3.04
N GLY A 28 5.25 10.25 -2.02
CA GLY A 28 6.40 10.12 -1.14
C GLY A 28 6.16 9.03 -0.10
N LEU A 29 7.23 8.37 0.30
CA LEU A 29 7.21 7.34 1.32
C LEU A 29 8.41 7.51 2.23
N LYS A 30 8.17 7.60 3.53
CA LYS A 30 9.22 7.50 4.55
C LYS A 30 8.95 6.28 5.41
N VAL A 31 9.94 5.41 5.55
CA VAL A 31 9.90 4.28 6.46
C VAL A 31 11.07 4.44 7.43
N ASP A 32 10.75 4.52 8.71
CA ASP A 32 11.68 4.78 9.80
C ASP A 32 11.66 3.58 10.74
N ASN A 33 12.67 2.70 10.64
CA ASN A 33 12.72 1.46 11.38
C ASN A 33 13.63 1.61 12.61
N GLN A 34 13.04 1.98 13.75
CA GLN A 34 13.76 2.12 15.01
C GLN A 34 13.84 0.80 15.82
N ASP A 35 13.47 -0.34 15.21
CA ASP A 35 13.61 -1.66 15.82
C ASP A 35 15.00 -2.28 15.54
N THR A 36 15.31 -3.38 16.24
CA THR A 36 16.62 -4.06 16.21
C THR A 36 16.77 -5.05 15.06
N THR A 37 15.71 -5.29 14.29
CA THR A 37 15.71 -6.19 13.13
C THR A 37 15.36 -5.45 11.85
N PRO A 38 15.95 -5.82 10.70
CA PRO A 38 15.51 -5.32 9.41
C PRO A 38 14.03 -5.62 9.20
N GLU A 39 13.30 -4.68 8.61
CA GLU A 39 11.87 -4.82 8.37
C GLU A 39 11.56 -4.63 6.89
N LYS A 40 10.72 -5.53 6.36
CA LYS A 40 10.25 -5.51 4.98
C LYS A 40 8.81 -5.02 4.93
N ILE A 41 8.59 -3.92 4.23
CA ILE A 41 7.27 -3.31 4.06
C ILE A 41 6.81 -3.50 2.61
N GLN A 42 5.60 -4.00 2.45
CA GLN A 42 4.89 -4.10 1.18
C GLN A 42 3.74 -3.10 1.16
N LEU A 43 3.59 -2.37 0.06
CA LEU A 43 2.43 -1.54 -0.21
C LEU A 43 1.56 -2.23 -1.25
N LEU A 44 0.32 -2.51 -0.87
CA LEU A 44 -0.64 -3.26 -1.68
C LEU A 44 -1.78 -2.34 -2.11
N ASP A 45 -2.31 -2.56 -3.30
CA ASP A 45 -3.63 -2.04 -3.67
C ASP A 45 -4.73 -3.02 -3.26
N ASP A 46 -5.93 -2.49 -3.05
CA ASP A 46 -7.10 -3.31 -2.74
C ASP A 46 -8.32 -2.63 -3.36
N PHE A 47 -8.68 -3.15 -4.54
CA PHE A 47 -9.90 -2.80 -5.24
C PHE A 47 -10.66 -4.08 -5.58
N THR A 48 -11.99 -3.94 -5.50
CA THR A 48 -12.93 -4.94 -5.94
C THR A 48 -13.37 -4.58 -7.36
N THR A 49 -13.29 -5.51 -8.31
CA THR A 49 -14.03 -5.35 -9.56
C THR A 49 -15.42 -5.96 -9.40
N ASP A 50 -16.45 -5.18 -9.72
CA ASP A 50 -17.76 -5.75 -10.02
C ASP A 50 -17.63 -6.70 -11.22
N THR A 51 -18.22 -7.89 -11.10
CA THR A 51 -18.36 -8.84 -12.20
C THR A 51 -19.38 -8.31 -13.20
N GLY A 52 -18.92 -7.50 -14.15
CA GLY A 52 -19.79 -6.73 -15.04
C GLY A 52 -19.44 -6.79 -16.54
N TYR A 53 -19.06 -7.95 -17.09
CA TYR A 53 -19.24 -8.20 -18.52
C TYR A 53 -19.39 -9.70 -18.83
N THR A 54 -20.63 -10.20 -18.82
CA THR A 54 -20.96 -11.49 -19.45
C THR A 54 -21.17 -11.30 -20.95
N SER A 55 -20.09 -11.43 -21.73
CA SER A 55 -20.21 -11.82 -23.13
C SER A 55 -20.39 -13.35 -23.19
N GLY A 56 -21.63 -13.82 -23.08
CA GLY A 56 -22.03 -15.20 -23.40
C GLY A 56 -21.62 -16.28 -22.37
N GLY A 57 -22.56 -16.61 -21.47
CA GLY A 57 -22.71 -17.97 -20.96
C GLY A 57 -21.66 -18.49 -19.96
N SER A 58 -21.69 -17.96 -18.73
CA SER A 58 -21.57 -18.68 -17.44
C SER A 58 -21.24 -17.67 -16.35
N ALA A 59 -22.06 -17.63 -15.30
CA ALA A 59 -21.86 -16.73 -14.17
C ALA A 59 -20.60 -17.14 -13.39
N TYR A 60 -19.53 -16.35 -13.49
CA TYR A 60 -18.38 -16.49 -12.61
C TYR A 60 -18.73 -15.88 -11.25
N ALA A 61 -18.84 -16.73 -10.24
CA ALA A 61 -19.00 -16.34 -8.85
C ALA A 61 -17.66 -15.82 -8.31
N GLY A 62 -17.58 -14.54 -7.93
CA GLY A 62 -16.50 -14.02 -7.11
C GLY A 62 -16.05 -12.60 -7.47
N ALA A 63 -16.17 -11.69 -6.51
CA ALA A 63 -15.41 -10.45 -6.50
C ALA A 63 -13.90 -10.76 -6.50
N VAL A 64 -13.16 -10.26 -7.49
CA VAL A 64 -11.69 -10.39 -7.52
C VAL A 64 -11.09 -9.22 -6.74
N VAL A 65 -10.36 -9.53 -5.68
CA VAL A 65 -9.57 -8.56 -4.90
C VAL A 65 -8.13 -8.61 -5.40
N SER A 66 -7.63 -7.48 -5.91
CA SER A 66 -6.31 -7.40 -6.55
C SER A 66 -5.15 -7.68 -5.58
N ASN A 67 -5.15 -7.14 -4.36
CA ASN A 67 -4.06 -7.24 -3.37
C ASN A 67 -2.66 -7.10 -4.00
N LEU A 68 -2.55 -6.30 -5.07
CA LEU A 68 -1.35 -6.29 -5.91
C LEU A 68 -0.27 -5.50 -5.19
N ASN A 69 0.90 -6.11 -5.08
CA ASN A 69 2.07 -5.44 -4.52
C ASN A 69 2.58 -4.38 -5.49
N ARG A 70 2.34 -3.11 -5.16
CA ARG A 70 2.77 -1.95 -5.95
C ARG A 70 4.18 -1.52 -5.60
N MET A 71 4.63 -1.83 -4.38
CA MET A 71 5.94 -1.42 -3.90
C MET A 71 6.39 -2.30 -2.74
N GLN A 72 7.68 -2.65 -2.73
CA GLN A 72 8.30 -3.33 -1.61
C GLN A 72 9.61 -2.65 -1.25
N VAL A 73 9.81 -2.38 0.03
CA VAL A 73 11.04 -1.81 0.56
C VAL A 73 11.51 -2.61 1.76
N THR A 74 12.81 -2.80 1.88
CA THR A 74 13.44 -3.37 3.07
C THR A 74 14.25 -2.28 3.74
N VAL A 75 13.98 -2.01 5.01
CA VAL A 75 14.70 -1.03 5.81
C VAL A 75 15.55 -1.76 6.85
N PRO A 76 16.87 -1.54 6.88
CA PRO A 76 17.74 -2.09 7.94
C PRO A 76 17.27 -1.68 9.35
N ALA A 77 17.76 -2.41 10.35
CA ALA A 77 17.52 -2.08 11.76
C ALA A 77 18.14 -0.72 12.11
N GLY A 78 17.40 0.13 12.84
CA GLY A 78 17.86 1.45 13.27
C GLY A 78 18.03 2.49 12.16
N ASP A 79 17.50 2.23 10.96
CA ASP A 79 17.71 3.07 9.77
C ASP A 79 16.40 3.66 9.23
N CYS A 80 16.52 4.64 8.35
CA CYS A 80 15.39 5.30 7.71
C CYS A 80 15.59 5.46 6.21
N ILE A 81 14.59 5.03 5.44
CA ILE A 81 14.50 5.28 4.00
C ILE A 81 13.47 6.38 3.76
N SER A 82 13.82 7.35 2.91
CA SER A 82 12.94 8.41 2.44
C SER A 82 12.95 8.45 0.92
N LEU A 83 11.78 8.30 0.33
CA LEU A 83 11.53 8.29 -1.12
C LEU A 83 10.66 9.50 -1.46
N GLY A 84 11.13 10.28 -2.44
CA GLY A 84 10.44 11.47 -2.91
C GLY A 84 9.45 11.18 -4.04
N GLU A 85 8.95 12.26 -4.64
CA GLU A 85 7.98 12.17 -5.73
C GLU A 85 8.54 11.48 -6.97
N GLU A 86 9.81 11.75 -7.32
CA GLU A 86 10.47 11.10 -8.46
C GLU A 86 10.68 9.60 -8.23
N ASP A 87 10.96 9.17 -7.00
CA ASP A 87 11.09 7.74 -6.65
C ASP A 87 9.74 7.02 -6.66
N CYS A 88 8.65 7.76 -6.34
CA CYS A 88 7.28 7.22 -6.32
C CYS A 88 6.54 7.41 -7.65
N LYS A 89 7.20 7.97 -8.66
CA LYS A 89 6.59 8.34 -9.94
C LYS A 89 6.04 7.12 -10.66
N GLY A 90 4.75 7.17 -11.00
CA GLY A 90 4.05 6.07 -11.67
C GLY A 90 3.55 4.97 -10.74
N ILE A 91 3.79 5.07 -9.42
CA ILE A 91 3.19 4.15 -8.45
C ILE A 91 1.74 4.58 -8.20
N GLU A 92 0.83 3.88 -8.86
CA GLU A 92 -0.61 4.06 -8.73
C GLU A 92 -1.22 2.92 -7.91
N PHE A 93 -2.13 3.27 -7.00
CA PHE A 93 -2.97 2.34 -6.26
C PHE A 93 -4.41 2.49 -6.75
N LEU A 94 -5.08 1.36 -6.97
CA LEU A 94 -6.50 1.32 -7.29
C LEU A 94 -7.28 1.06 -6.00
N GLY A 95 -8.31 1.86 -5.73
CA GLY A 95 -9.11 1.74 -4.52
C GLY A 95 -8.33 2.06 -3.26
N ARG A 96 -8.26 1.10 -2.33
CA ARG A 96 -7.56 1.26 -1.05
C ARG A 96 -6.07 1.00 -1.23
N ALA A 97 -5.26 1.66 -0.41
CA ALA A 97 -3.84 1.30 -0.26
C ALA A 97 -3.57 0.80 1.15
N LEU A 98 -2.84 -0.30 1.21
CA LEU A 98 -2.53 -1.05 2.42
C LEU A 98 -1.02 -1.15 2.59
N ALA A 99 -0.55 -1.15 3.83
CA ALA A 99 0.82 -1.47 4.19
C ALA A 99 0.84 -2.79 4.97
N LEU A 100 1.77 -3.68 4.64
CA LEU A 100 1.99 -4.95 5.32
C LEU A 100 3.48 -5.08 5.67
N GLY A 101 3.76 -5.28 6.96
CA GLY A 101 5.11 -5.56 7.46
C GLY A 101 5.38 -7.05 7.55
N SER A 102 6.66 -7.42 7.52
CA SER A 102 7.12 -8.78 7.79
C SER A 102 6.99 -9.18 9.25
N THR A 103 7.09 -8.23 10.19
CA THR A 103 7.01 -8.46 11.63
C THR A 103 6.10 -7.44 12.32
N LEU A 104 5.73 -7.70 13.57
CA LEU A 104 5.14 -6.67 14.42
C LEU A 104 6.28 -5.77 14.91
N ALA A 105 6.34 -4.55 14.38
CA ALA A 105 7.38 -3.60 14.68
C ALA A 105 6.74 -2.24 15.02
N SER A 106 6.40 -2.07 16.30
CA SER A 106 5.76 -0.84 16.78
C SER A 106 6.67 0.38 16.69
N ASN A 107 7.98 0.19 16.54
CA ASN A 107 8.93 1.28 16.35
C ASN A 107 9.31 1.48 14.87
N CYS A 108 8.75 0.69 13.95
CA CYS A 108 8.85 0.90 12.52
C CYS A 108 7.67 1.71 12.00
N LYS A 109 7.90 2.99 11.71
CA LYS A 109 6.89 3.97 11.31
C LYS A 109 6.89 4.16 9.79
N ILE A 110 5.72 4.00 9.19
CA ILE A 110 5.49 4.16 7.75
C ILE A 110 4.66 5.43 7.54
N ILE A 111 5.22 6.37 6.77
CA ILE A 111 4.60 7.65 6.47
C ILE A 111 4.43 7.74 4.96
N ALA A 112 3.19 7.66 4.50
CA ALA A 112 2.87 7.77 3.08
C ALA A 112 2.26 9.15 2.78
N GLN A 113 2.79 9.80 1.76
CA GLN A 113 2.23 11.03 1.21
C GLN A 113 1.57 10.72 -0.12
N TYR A 114 0.32 11.17 -0.30
CA TYR A 114 -0.49 10.75 -1.44
C TYR A 114 -1.46 11.83 -1.91
N LYS A 115 -1.98 11.60 -3.12
CA LYS A 115 -3.05 12.36 -3.73
C LYS A 115 -4.09 11.40 -4.30
N LEU A 116 -5.35 11.59 -3.92
CA LEU A 116 -6.48 10.88 -4.51
C LEU A 116 -6.90 11.59 -5.80
N VAL A 117 -7.21 10.81 -6.83
CA VAL A 117 -7.62 11.24 -8.17
C VAL A 117 -8.97 10.64 -8.50
#